data_AF-A0A2T6AL94-F1
#
_entry.id   AF-A0A2T6AL94-F1
#
_cell.length_a   1.000
_cell.length_b   1.000
_cell.length_c   1.000
_cell.angle_alpha   90.00
_cell.angle_beta   90.00
_cell.angle_gamma   90.00
#
_symmetry.space_group_name_H-M   'P 1'
#
loop_
_entity.id
_entity.type
_entity.pdbx_description
1 polymer ?
#
loop_
_entity_poly.entity_id
_entity_poly.type
_entity_poly.pdbx_seq_one_letter_code
_entity_poly.pdbx_strand_id
1 'polypeptide(L)'
;MESESGLPMKKVLLFVFTLILTSCNFETKKISSEEVLEQESRSLNWKEVDEYPAFENCKNANGLAAAKNCFERQVATTIYSFLSSQQPVVTESINDTLFIYLEITKEGKPQIDSIKVDTTVTNQLPEIEQWLRQSIDSLPKIYPASKRGIPVSTVFKMPVVVKAE
;
A
#
# COMPACT_ATOMS: atom_id res chain seq x y z
N MET A 1 -49.90 41.91 35.48
CA MET A 1 -49.05 43.04 35.09
C MET A 1 -48.24 42.55 33.90
N GLU A 2 -48.56 43.11 32.74
CA GLU A 2 -47.76 43.14 31.50
C GLU A 2 -47.45 41.79 30.83
N SER A 3 -47.69 41.55 29.54
CA SER A 3 -48.38 42.29 28.50
C SER A 3 -48.64 41.26 27.40
N GLU A 4 -49.84 41.24 26.85
CA GLU A 4 -50.11 40.59 25.57
C GLU A 4 -49.20 41.19 24.49
N SER A 5 -48.57 40.35 23.70
CA SER A 5 -48.33 40.68 22.29
C SER A 5 -48.28 39.40 21.48
N GLY A 6 -49.48 38.91 21.13
CA GLY A 6 -49.63 37.90 20.10
C GLY A 6 -49.00 38.41 18.81
N LEU A 7 -47.93 37.76 18.36
CA LEU A 7 -47.33 38.06 17.07
C LEU A 7 -48.34 37.65 15.98
N PRO A 8 -48.74 38.54 15.06
CA PRO A 8 -49.82 38.26 14.12
C PRO A 8 -49.47 37.04 13.25
N MET A 9 -50.39 36.07 13.12
CA MET A 9 -50.23 34.82 12.36
C MET A 9 -49.62 35.01 10.97
N LYS A 10 -49.85 36.18 10.34
CA LYS A 10 -49.30 36.53 9.03
C LYS A 10 -47.79 36.83 9.04
N LYS A 11 -47.25 37.37 10.15
CA LYS A 11 -45.80 37.59 10.35
C LYS A 11 -45.08 36.30 10.78
N VAL A 12 -45.75 35.45 11.56
CA VAL A 12 -45.24 34.10 11.91
C VAL A 12 -45.15 33.22 10.66
N LEU A 13 -46.17 33.25 9.79
CA LEU A 13 -46.14 32.53 8.51
C LEU A 13 -45.02 33.03 7.59
N LEU A 14 -44.75 34.34 7.57
CA LEU A 14 -43.68 34.93 6.77
C LEU A 14 -42.28 34.56 7.29
N PHE A 15 -42.12 34.44 8.62
CA PHE A 15 -40.86 34.06 9.27
C PHE A 15 -40.58 32.55 9.13
N VAL A 16 -41.63 31.72 9.18
CA VAL A 16 -41.53 30.28 8.89
C VAL A 16 -41.21 30.04 7.42
N PHE A 17 -41.76 30.82 6.48
CA PHE A 17 -41.47 30.69 5.05
C PHE A 17 -40.02 31.03 4.68
N THR A 18 -39.37 31.93 5.43
CA THR A 18 -37.95 32.29 5.21
C THR A 18 -36.97 31.25 5.74
N LEU A 19 -37.37 30.44 6.74
CA LEU A 19 -36.55 29.35 7.30
C LEU A 19 -36.49 28.09 6.42
N ILE A 20 -37.42 27.92 5.47
CA ILE A 20 -37.45 26.76 4.55
C ILE A 20 -36.54 26.98 3.33
N LEU A 21 -36.14 28.23 3.06
CA LEU A 21 -35.29 28.59 1.91
C LEU A 21 -33.78 28.48 2.20
N THR A 22 -33.37 28.18 3.43
CA THR A 22 -31.94 28.04 3.79
C THR A 22 -31.48 26.58 3.93
N SER A 23 -32.37 25.60 3.78
CA SER A 23 -31.99 24.19 3.75
C SER A 23 -31.67 23.77 2.32
N CYS A 24 -30.38 23.61 2.05
CA CYS A 24 -29.73 22.65 1.14
C CYS A 24 -28.71 23.32 0.19
N ASN A 25 -27.53 23.65 0.73
CA ASN A 25 -26.30 23.64 -0.05
C ASN A 25 -25.59 22.32 0.24
N PHE A 26 -26.05 21.25 -0.40
CA PHE A 26 -25.30 20.01 -0.49
C PHE A 26 -24.59 20.02 -1.85
N GLU A 27 -23.40 20.62 -1.86
CA GLU A 27 -22.41 20.42 -2.91
C GLU A 27 -22.00 18.94 -2.86
N THR A 28 -22.76 18.10 -3.55
CA THR A 28 -22.28 16.77 -3.92
C THR A 28 -21.13 16.98 -4.88
N LYS A 29 -19.89 16.99 -4.36
CA LYS A 29 -18.76 16.55 -5.17
C LYS A 29 -19.16 15.16 -5.69
N LYS A 30 -19.49 15.08 -6.98
CA LYS A 30 -19.55 13.82 -7.72
C LYS A 30 -18.14 13.23 -7.61
N ILE A 31 -17.92 12.43 -6.60
CA ILE A 31 -16.85 11.45 -6.59
C ILE A 31 -17.26 10.52 -7.74
N SER A 32 -16.55 10.59 -8.87
CA SER A 32 -16.85 9.67 -9.98
C SER A 32 -16.68 8.26 -9.43
N SER A 33 -17.56 7.34 -9.85
CA SER A 33 -17.46 5.93 -9.43
C SER A 33 -16.09 5.32 -9.75
N GLU A 34 -15.29 5.96 -10.59
CA GLU A 34 -13.93 5.63 -10.96
C GLU A 34 -12.93 5.87 -9.80
N GLU A 35 -13.10 6.95 -9.02
CA GLU A 35 -12.24 7.26 -7.87
C GLU A 35 -12.55 6.36 -6.65
N VAL A 36 -13.81 5.96 -6.48
CA VAL A 36 -14.22 4.99 -5.45
C VAL A 36 -13.71 3.59 -5.78
N LEU A 37 -13.67 3.22 -7.07
CA LEU A 37 -13.13 1.94 -7.53
C LEU A 37 -11.62 1.82 -7.27
N GLU A 38 -10.86 2.90 -7.38
CA GLU A 38 -9.43 2.90 -7.05
C GLU A 38 -9.16 2.86 -5.54
N GLN A 39 -9.98 3.50 -4.70
CA GLN A 39 -9.78 3.47 -3.25
C GLN A 39 -10.13 2.13 -2.61
N GLU A 40 -11.08 1.38 -3.16
CA GLU A 40 -11.30 0.00 -2.73
C GLU A 40 -10.15 -0.93 -3.18
N SER A 41 -9.52 -0.69 -4.33
CA SER A 41 -8.42 -1.56 -4.81
C SER A 41 -7.18 -1.62 -3.90
N ARG A 42 -6.93 -0.61 -3.06
CA ARG A 42 -5.72 -0.56 -2.20
C ARG A 42 -5.86 -1.25 -0.84
N SER A 43 -7.05 -1.71 -0.45
CA SER A 43 -7.26 -2.33 0.88
C SER A 43 -8.12 -3.59 0.91
N LEU A 44 -8.48 -4.15 -0.25
CA LEU A 44 -9.31 -5.34 -0.33
C LEU A 44 -8.50 -6.65 -0.14
N ASN A 45 -8.51 -7.14 1.10
CA ASN A 45 -8.39 -8.57 1.45
C ASN A 45 -7.32 -9.38 0.70
N TRP A 46 -6.04 -9.11 0.98
CA TRP A 46 -4.88 -9.93 0.57
C TRP A 46 -4.82 -11.33 1.22
N LYS A 47 -5.95 -11.85 1.72
CA LYS A 47 -6.05 -13.11 2.46
C LYS A 47 -6.60 -14.28 1.64
N GLU A 48 -6.97 -14.07 0.38
CA GLU A 48 -7.69 -15.04 -0.45
C GLU A 48 -7.08 -15.21 -1.84
N VAL A 49 -5.77 -15.43 -1.94
CA VAL A 49 -5.20 -16.02 -3.17
C VAL A 49 -5.22 -17.53 -3.04
N ASP A 50 -5.55 -18.23 -4.12
CA ASP A 50 -5.52 -19.69 -4.17
C ASP A 50 -4.09 -20.19 -4.41
N GLU A 51 -3.29 -19.40 -5.14
CA GLU A 51 -1.87 -19.63 -5.39
C GLU A 51 -1.06 -18.35 -5.15
N TYR A 52 0.05 -18.48 -4.42
CA TYR A 52 1.00 -17.37 -4.24
C TYR A 52 1.85 -17.18 -5.50
N PRO A 53 2.42 -15.97 -5.70
CA PRO A 53 3.46 -15.81 -6.70
C PRO A 53 4.61 -16.77 -6.41
N ALA A 54 5.18 -17.32 -7.48
CA ALA A 54 6.20 -18.35 -7.35
C ALA A 54 7.31 -18.14 -8.37
N PHE A 55 8.55 -18.35 -7.92
CA PHE A 55 9.68 -18.60 -8.80
C PHE A 55 9.65 -20.04 -9.31
N GLU A 56 10.39 -20.34 -10.37
CA GLU A 56 10.44 -21.69 -10.95
C GLU A 56 10.78 -22.76 -9.90
N ASN A 57 11.75 -22.48 -9.03
CA ASN A 57 12.18 -23.38 -7.95
C ASN A 57 11.16 -23.51 -6.80
N CYS A 58 10.12 -22.66 -6.75
CA CYS A 58 9.09 -22.67 -5.71
C CYS A 58 7.78 -23.33 -6.14
N LYS A 59 7.62 -23.69 -7.42
CA LYS A 59 6.35 -24.25 -7.96
C LYS A 59 5.92 -25.56 -7.30
N ASN A 60 6.88 -26.37 -6.86
CA ASN A 60 6.61 -27.68 -6.24
C ASN A 60 6.44 -27.60 -4.72
N ALA A 61 6.28 -26.41 -4.15
CA ALA A 61 6.06 -26.25 -2.73
C ALA A 61 4.70 -26.84 -2.31
N ASN A 62 4.70 -27.69 -1.29
CA ASN A 62 3.50 -28.38 -0.83
C ASN A 62 2.62 -27.45 0.01
N GLY A 63 1.64 -26.81 -0.63
CA GLY A 63 0.62 -25.99 0.00
C GLY A 63 0.98 -24.50 0.11
N LEU A 64 -0.05 -23.70 0.38
CA LEU A 64 0.00 -22.24 0.31
C LEU A 64 1.07 -21.62 1.22
N ALA A 65 1.20 -22.12 2.45
CA ALA A 65 2.19 -21.62 3.41
C ALA A 65 3.63 -21.91 2.97
N ALA A 66 3.88 -23.09 2.39
CA ALA A 66 5.20 -23.46 1.88
C ALA A 66 5.57 -22.63 0.64
N ALA A 67 4.61 -22.44 -0.28
CA ALA A 67 4.78 -21.59 -1.46
C ALA A 67 5.10 -20.14 -1.07
N LYS A 68 4.30 -19.56 -0.16
CA LYS A 68 4.55 -18.24 0.41
C LYS A 68 5.95 -18.13 1.00
N ASN A 69 6.34 -19.06 1.86
CA ASN A 69 7.63 -19.02 2.52
C ASN A 69 8.80 -19.17 1.53
N CYS A 70 8.64 -20.00 0.50
CA CYS A 70 9.63 -20.14 -0.56
C CYS A 70 9.81 -18.83 -1.32
N PHE A 71 8.69 -18.20 -1.73
CA PHE A 71 8.71 -16.92 -2.41
C PHE A 71 9.37 -15.81 -1.57
N GLU A 72 8.91 -15.62 -0.33
CA GLU A 72 9.45 -14.61 0.59
C GLU A 72 10.96 -14.80 0.82
N ARG A 73 11.40 -16.05 0.98
CA ARG A 73 12.82 -16.37 1.17
C ARG A 73 13.64 -16.04 -0.07
N GLN A 74 13.16 -16.36 -1.26
CA GLN A 74 13.88 -16.08 -2.50
C GLN A 74 14.03 -14.57 -2.72
N VAL A 75 12.98 -13.80 -2.50
CA VAL A 75 13.05 -12.33 -2.58
C VAL A 75 14.03 -11.79 -1.55
N ALA A 76 13.89 -12.20 -0.28
CA ALA A 76 14.79 -11.74 0.79
C ALA A 76 16.25 -12.08 0.49
N THR A 77 16.52 -13.29 0.01
CA THR A 77 17.89 -13.72 -0.35
C THR A 77 18.48 -12.85 -1.45
N THR A 78 17.70 -12.54 -2.49
CA THR A 78 18.15 -11.65 -3.57
C THR A 78 18.46 -10.24 -3.05
N ILE A 79 17.56 -9.65 -2.26
CA ILE A 79 17.76 -8.32 -1.66
C ILE A 79 19.03 -8.30 -0.82
N TYR A 80 19.17 -9.23 0.14
CA TYR A 80 20.33 -9.23 1.03
C TYR A 80 21.64 -9.51 0.31
N SER A 81 21.64 -10.39 -0.70
CA SER A 81 22.84 -10.66 -1.51
C SER A 81 23.26 -9.42 -2.29
N PHE A 82 22.31 -8.69 -2.87
CA PHE A 82 22.58 -7.45 -3.60
C PHE A 82 23.08 -6.33 -2.68
N LEU A 83 22.45 -6.14 -1.52
CA LEU A 83 22.86 -5.13 -0.55
C LEU A 83 24.26 -5.43 0.01
N SER A 84 24.55 -6.70 0.31
CA SER A 84 25.85 -7.12 0.83
C SER A 84 26.98 -6.89 -0.19
N SER A 85 26.68 -6.80 -1.49
CA SER A 85 27.70 -6.53 -2.51
C SER A 85 28.03 -5.04 -2.67
N GLN A 86 27.25 -4.12 -2.10
CA GLN A 86 27.45 -2.67 -2.31
C GLN A 86 28.59 -2.07 -1.48
N GLN A 87 29.01 -2.74 -0.39
CA GLN A 87 30.10 -2.30 0.50
C GLN A 87 30.08 -0.79 0.80
N PRO A 88 28.99 -0.25 1.38
CA PRO A 88 28.89 1.17 1.64
C PRO A 88 29.81 1.62 2.79
N VAL A 89 30.23 2.88 2.75
CA VAL A 89 30.94 3.52 3.86
C VAL A 89 29.92 4.33 4.66
N VAL A 90 29.78 4.00 5.94
CA VAL A 90 28.91 4.73 6.89
C VAL A 90 29.77 5.49 7.89
N THR A 91 29.26 6.61 8.41
CA THR A 91 29.97 7.38 9.47
C THR A 91 29.55 6.96 10.87
N GLU A 92 28.37 6.35 10.98
CA GLU A 92 27.80 5.84 12.23
C GLU A 92 27.24 4.44 12.00
N SER A 93 27.33 3.58 13.03
CA SER A 93 26.78 2.23 12.96
C SER A 93 25.25 2.27 12.83
N ILE A 94 24.71 1.54 11.85
CA ILE A 94 23.28 1.43 11.60
C ILE A 94 22.80 0.05 12.03
N ASN A 95 21.66 0.00 12.73
CA ASN A 95 20.92 -1.23 12.99
C ASN A 95 19.43 -0.89 13.04
N ASP A 96 18.80 -0.84 11.87
CA ASP A 96 17.42 -0.40 11.73
C ASP A 96 16.67 -1.29 10.72
N THR A 97 15.35 -1.15 10.68
CA THR A 97 14.45 -1.89 9.79
C THR A 97 13.66 -0.93 8.91
N LEU A 98 13.83 -1.06 7.60
CA LEU A 98 12.98 -0.40 6.61
C LEU A 98 11.91 -1.37 6.10
N PHE A 99 10.83 -0.82 5.53
CA PHE A 99 9.76 -1.63 4.94
C PHE A 99 9.62 -1.35 3.44
N ILE A 100 9.56 -2.41 2.66
CA ILE A 100 9.31 -2.38 1.21
C ILE A 100 7.91 -2.92 0.97
N TYR A 101 7.14 -2.23 0.13
CA TYR A 101 5.88 -2.69 -0.40
C TYR A 101 6.14 -3.18 -1.82
N LEU A 102 6.37 -4.49 -1.96
CA LEU A 102 6.67 -5.15 -3.23
C LEU A 102 5.37 -5.60 -3.88
N GLU A 103 5.03 -5.02 -5.03
CA GLU A 103 3.95 -5.51 -5.87
C GLU A 103 4.51 -6.50 -6.89
N ILE A 104 3.83 -7.64 -7.04
CA ILE A 104 3.95 -8.51 -8.21
C ILE A 104 2.71 -8.29 -9.06
N THR A 105 2.88 -7.81 -10.29
CA THR A 105 1.74 -7.55 -11.18
C THR A 105 1.09 -8.86 -11.64
N LYS A 106 -0.13 -8.78 -12.18
CA LYS A 106 -0.80 -9.91 -12.83
C LYS A 106 -0.01 -10.52 -14.01
N GLU A 107 0.95 -9.81 -14.58
CA GLU A 107 1.89 -10.30 -15.59
C GLU A 107 3.14 -10.98 -14.99
N GLY A 108 3.27 -11.00 -13.67
CA GLY A 108 4.44 -11.53 -12.96
C GLY A 108 5.64 -10.58 -12.94
N LYS A 109 5.43 -9.27 -13.17
CA LYS A 109 6.51 -8.28 -13.08
C LYS A 109 6.63 -7.78 -11.63
N PRO A 110 7.82 -7.85 -11.01
CA PRO A 110 8.02 -7.25 -9.70
C PRO A 110 8.20 -5.72 -9.82
N GLN A 111 7.61 -4.96 -8.91
CA GLN A 111 7.80 -3.53 -8.78
C GLN A 111 7.69 -3.07 -7.32
N ILE A 112 8.45 -2.04 -6.96
CA ILE A 112 8.33 -1.41 -5.64
C ILE A 112 7.24 -0.35 -5.71
N ASP A 113 6.12 -0.59 -5.01
CA ASP A 113 5.05 0.38 -4.80
C ASP A 113 5.53 1.53 -3.91
N SER A 114 6.11 1.20 -2.76
CA SER A 114 6.64 2.20 -1.82
C SER A 114 7.72 1.64 -0.91
N ILE A 115 8.58 2.54 -0.40
CA ILE A 115 9.61 2.27 0.60
C ILE A 115 9.33 3.16 1.81
N LYS A 116 9.40 2.58 3.01
CA LYS A 116 9.34 3.30 4.29
C LYS A 116 10.66 3.11 5.00
N VAL A 117 11.44 4.17 5.07
CA VAL A 117 12.78 4.20 5.64
C VAL A 117 12.93 5.46 6.49
N ASP A 118 13.64 5.34 7.62
CA ASP A 118 13.95 6.48 8.47
C ASP A 118 15.04 7.36 7.86
N THR A 119 15.00 8.66 8.13
CA THR A 119 16.00 9.62 7.66
C THR A 119 17.42 9.28 8.11
N THR A 120 17.57 8.63 9.27
CA THR A 120 18.86 8.18 9.79
C THR A 120 19.55 7.23 8.82
N VAL A 121 18.78 6.27 8.28
CA VAL A 121 19.29 5.30 7.31
C VAL A 121 19.60 5.97 5.98
N THR A 122 18.74 6.87 5.47
CA THR A 122 18.99 7.51 4.17
C THR A 122 20.14 8.53 4.22
N ASN A 123 20.41 9.14 5.38
CA ASN A 123 21.56 10.03 5.54
C ASN A 123 22.89 9.25 5.50
N GLN A 124 22.91 8.05 6.09
CA GLN A 124 24.10 7.19 6.12
C GLN A 124 24.25 6.35 4.84
N LEU A 125 23.14 5.98 4.21
CA LEU A 125 23.09 5.19 2.97
C LEU A 125 22.18 5.90 1.93
N PRO A 126 22.64 7.00 1.30
CA PRO A 126 21.83 7.77 0.35
C PRO A 126 21.33 6.95 -0.86
N GLU A 127 22.07 5.91 -1.23
CA GLU A 127 21.74 5.04 -2.37
C GLU A 127 20.87 3.83 -2.00
N ILE A 128 20.45 3.68 -0.73
CA ILE A 128 19.74 2.49 -0.26
C ILE A 128 18.47 2.21 -1.07
N GLU A 129 17.68 3.24 -1.40
CA GLU A 129 16.47 3.06 -2.21
C GLU A 129 16.79 2.60 -3.64
N GLN A 130 17.87 3.11 -4.23
CA GLN A 130 18.31 2.70 -5.55
C GLN A 130 18.76 1.24 -5.54
N TRP A 131 19.56 0.83 -4.55
CA TRP A 131 20.02 -0.55 -4.44
C TRP A 131 18.85 -1.51 -4.21
N LEU A 132 17.85 -1.11 -3.42
CA LEU A 132 16.63 -1.90 -3.25
C LEU A 132 15.90 -2.09 -4.59
N ARG A 133 15.72 -1.02 -5.38
CA ARG A 133 15.10 -1.12 -6.72
C ARG A 133 15.89 -2.04 -7.64
N GLN A 134 17.20 -1.87 -7.71
CA GLN A 134 18.08 -2.72 -8.52
C GLN A 134 18.04 -4.19 -8.09
N SER A 135 17.96 -4.46 -6.79
CA SER A 135 17.82 -5.83 -6.27
C SER A 135 16.50 -6.48 -6.73
N ILE A 136 15.41 -5.72 -6.76
CA ILE A 136 14.11 -6.19 -7.25
C ILE A 136 14.13 -6.41 -8.76
N ASP A 137 14.77 -5.50 -9.52
CA ASP A 137 14.92 -5.63 -10.97
C ASP A 137 15.76 -6.86 -11.37
N SER A 138 16.63 -7.33 -10.46
CA SER A 138 17.44 -8.54 -10.66
C SER A 138 16.72 -9.86 -10.39
N LEU A 139 15.47 -9.81 -9.91
CA LEU A 139 14.71 -11.03 -9.61
C LEU A 139 14.48 -11.84 -10.89
N PRO A 140 14.61 -13.19 -10.82
CA PRO A 140 14.27 -14.04 -11.95
C PRO A 140 12.76 -13.99 -12.21
N LYS A 141 12.34 -14.56 -13.35
CA LYS A 141 10.93 -14.61 -13.74
C LYS A 141 10.03 -15.12 -12.60
N ILE A 142 8.98 -14.37 -12.32
CA ILE A 142 7.95 -14.68 -11.32
C ILE A 142 6.67 -15.07 -12.05
N TYR A 143 6.05 -16.15 -11.58
CA TYR A 143 4.68 -16.49 -11.95
C TYR A 143 3.73 -15.76 -11.00
N PRO A 144 2.73 -15.02 -11.50
CA PRO A 144 1.85 -14.20 -10.68
C PRO A 144 1.02 -15.06 -9.73
N ALA A 145 0.49 -14.44 -8.67
CA ALA A 145 -0.53 -15.07 -7.85
C ALA A 145 -1.79 -15.35 -8.69
N SER A 146 -2.57 -16.35 -8.29
CA SER A 146 -3.86 -16.64 -8.92
C SER A 146 -4.98 -16.72 -7.90
N LYS A 147 -6.16 -16.23 -8.31
CA LYS A 147 -7.43 -16.40 -7.60
C LYS A 147 -8.43 -17.01 -8.57
N ARG A 148 -8.89 -18.22 -8.27
CA ARG A 148 -9.77 -19.04 -9.11
C ARG A 148 -9.20 -19.27 -10.52
N GLY A 149 -7.88 -19.46 -10.61
CA GLY A 149 -7.15 -19.62 -11.86
C GLY A 149 -6.94 -18.33 -12.66
N ILE A 150 -7.35 -17.17 -12.15
CA ILE A 150 -7.15 -15.87 -12.79
C ILE A 150 -5.93 -15.20 -12.16
N PRO A 151 -4.91 -14.79 -12.96
CA PRO A 151 -3.77 -14.03 -12.47
C PRO A 151 -4.19 -12.69 -11.84
N VAL A 152 -3.67 -12.40 -10.65
CA VAL A 152 -3.96 -11.16 -9.92
C VAL A 152 -2.66 -10.50 -9.45
N SER A 153 -2.67 -9.17 -9.35
CA SER A 153 -1.59 -8.44 -8.68
C SER A 153 -1.64 -8.68 -7.18
N THR A 154 -0.49 -8.71 -6.52
CA THR A 154 -0.36 -8.88 -5.06
C THR A 154 0.71 -7.98 -4.49
N VAL A 155 0.45 -7.36 -3.34
CA VAL A 155 1.42 -6.50 -2.63
C VAL A 155 1.89 -7.16 -1.33
N PHE A 156 3.20 -7.20 -1.12
CA PHE A 156 3.86 -7.76 0.05
C PHE A 156 4.54 -6.66 0.85
N LYS A 157 4.24 -6.58 2.15
CA LYS A 157 5.00 -5.76 3.08
C LYS A 157 6.19 -6.57 3.59
N MET A 158 7.39 -6.17 3.22
CA MET A 158 8.64 -6.84 3.57
C MET A 158 9.49 -5.98 4.49
N PRO A 159 9.80 -6.44 5.72
CA PRO A 159 10.82 -5.81 6.55
C PRO A 159 12.22 -6.17 6.02
N VAL A 160 13.09 -5.18 5.89
CA VAL A 160 14.51 -5.36 5.55
C VAL A 160 15.34 -4.74 6.67
N VAL A 161 16.12 -5.59 7.34
CA VAL A 161 17.00 -5.16 8.42
C VAL A 161 18.32 -4.72 7.81
N VAL A 162 18.70 -3.47 8.02
CA VAL A 162 19.95 -2.90 7.51
C VAL A 162 20.93 -2.78 8.67
N LYS A 163 22.09 -3.41 8.50
CA LYS A 163 23.21 -3.35 9.44
C LYS A 163 24.48 -2.94 8.71
N ALA A 164 25.13 -1.89 9.19
CA ALA A 164 26.40 -1.40 8.66
C ALA A 164 27.21 -0.83 9.82
N GLU A 165 28.52 -1.07 9.82
CA GLU A 165 29.48 -0.65 10.85
C GLU A 165 30.75 -0.11 10.19
#